data_AF-A0A3P7JJB1-F1
#
_entry.id   AF-A0A3P7JJB1-F1
#
_cell.length_a   1.000
_cell.length_b   1.000
_cell.length_c   1.000
_cell.angle_alpha   90.00
_cell.angle_beta   90.00
_cell.angle_gamma   90.00
#
_symmetry.space_group_name_H-M   'P 1'
#
loop_
_entity.id
_entity.type
_entity.pdbx_description
1 polymer ?
#
loop_
_entity_poly.entity_id
_entity_poly.type
_entity_poly.pdbx_seq_one_letter_code
_entity_poly.pdbx_strand_id
1 'polypeptide(L)'
;MDFQSEDGEHLSYGERVKINVGGTIFETSLSTLTRLGDTVLSTMVANRWRSQEELFIDRDPTHFAKVLNYLRDGENFVPPAEDYLRENLRREAEVFYNLPGLAKMCLPEVFHVGDKVQWKESAIDSYWMSFVRSIRTCSILPSLRFAGYRETTKWLECFGCGNE
;
A
#
# COMPACT_ATOMS: atom_id res chain seq x y z
N MET A 1 -43.99 32.11 -10.05
CA MET A 1 -43.35 31.71 -8.78
C MET A 1 -42.15 30.89 -9.17
N ASP A 2 -41.01 31.56 -9.14
CA ASP A 2 -39.69 31.00 -9.38
C ASP A 2 -39.36 29.92 -8.35
N PHE A 3 -38.68 28.88 -8.80
CA PHE A 3 -37.59 28.27 -8.06
C PHE A 3 -36.45 28.05 -9.05
N GLN A 4 -35.55 29.03 -9.10
CA GLN A 4 -34.19 28.88 -9.62
C GLN A 4 -33.36 28.17 -8.54
N SER A 5 -32.63 27.11 -8.90
CA SER A 5 -31.38 26.60 -8.29
C SER A 5 -31.14 25.17 -8.80
N GLU A 6 -29.98 24.69 -9.21
CA GLU A 6 -28.61 25.19 -9.41
C GLU A 6 -27.95 24.24 -10.44
N ASP A 7 -27.00 24.75 -11.21
CA ASP A 7 -26.34 24.05 -12.32
C ASP A 7 -25.62 22.76 -11.89
N GLY A 8 -26.29 21.62 -12.04
CA GLY A 8 -25.70 20.29 -11.92
C GLY A 8 -24.86 19.94 -13.15
N GLU A 9 -23.72 20.60 -13.34
CA GLU A 9 -22.80 20.30 -14.44
C GLU A 9 -22.18 18.91 -14.29
N HIS A 10 -22.72 17.97 -15.06
CA HIS A 10 -22.26 16.59 -15.20
C HIS A 10 -20.76 16.53 -15.51
N LEU A 11 -19.96 15.92 -14.62
CA LEU A 11 -18.53 15.71 -14.80
C LEU A 11 -18.29 14.85 -16.05
N SER A 12 -17.53 15.36 -17.04
CA SER A 12 -17.26 14.61 -18.27
C SER A 12 -16.20 13.53 -17.99
N TYR A 13 -16.52 12.27 -18.28
CA TYR A 13 -15.70 11.12 -17.89
C TYR A 13 -14.30 11.06 -18.52
N GLY A 14 -14.06 11.86 -19.57
CA GLY A 14 -12.80 11.94 -20.33
C GLY A 14 -11.94 13.17 -20.03
N GLU A 15 -12.35 14.01 -19.08
CA GLU A 15 -11.67 15.27 -18.79
C GLU A 15 -10.33 15.04 -18.08
N ARG A 16 -9.27 15.68 -18.57
CA ARG A 16 -7.92 15.57 -18.01
C ARG A 16 -7.69 16.68 -16.99
N VAL A 17 -7.08 16.32 -15.87
CA VAL A 17 -6.78 17.20 -14.75
C VAL A 17 -5.27 17.17 -14.49
N LYS A 18 -4.68 18.35 -14.35
CA LYS A 18 -3.28 18.52 -13.94
C LYS A 18 -3.19 18.69 -12.43
N ILE A 19 -2.26 17.97 -11.82
CA ILE A 19 -2.02 17.98 -10.37
C ILE A 19 -0.53 18.20 -10.15
N ASN A 20 -0.18 19.30 -9.50
CA ASN A 20 1.17 19.62 -9.10
C ASN A 20 1.40 19.16 -7.65
N VAL A 21 2.23 18.15 -7.46
CA VAL A 21 2.57 17.57 -6.15
C VAL A 21 4.00 17.94 -5.81
N GLY A 22 4.19 18.88 -4.88
CA GLY A 22 5.52 19.32 -4.45
C GLY A 22 6.43 19.82 -5.58
N GLY A 23 5.85 20.37 -6.65
CA GLY A 23 6.58 20.83 -7.84
C GLY A 23 6.62 19.83 -9.01
N THR A 24 6.17 18.58 -8.80
CA THR A 24 6.07 17.58 -9.89
C THR A 24 4.66 17.53 -10.44
N ILE A 25 4.51 17.76 -11.75
CA ILE A 25 3.22 17.76 -12.42
C ILE A 25 2.85 16.35 -12.87
N PHE A 26 1.67 15.91 -12.47
CA PHE A 26 1.00 14.71 -12.92
C PHE A 26 -0.25 15.09 -13.71
N GLU A 27 -0.61 14.27 -14.69
CA GLU A 27 -1.83 14.45 -15.45
C GLU A 27 -2.62 13.14 -15.47
N THR A 28 -3.91 13.22 -15.12
CA THR A 28 -4.79 12.04 -15.07
C THR A 28 -6.22 12.43 -15.44
N SER A 29 -7.14 11.47 -15.46
CA SER A 29 -8.56 11.75 -15.73
C SER A 29 -9.32 12.08 -14.44
N LEU A 30 -10.36 12.91 -14.60
CA LEU A 30 -11.32 13.23 -13.56
C LEU A 30 -11.97 11.97 -12.96
N SER A 31 -12.29 10.98 -13.82
CA SER A 31 -12.85 9.69 -13.41
C SER A 31 -11.89 8.85 -12.57
N THR A 32 -10.57 8.96 -12.78
CA THR A 32 -9.59 8.32 -11.88
C THR A 32 -9.61 8.95 -10.49
N LEU A 33 -9.64 10.28 -10.39
CA LEU A 33 -9.59 10.99 -9.11
C LEU A 33 -10.87 10.87 -8.30
N THR A 34 -12.00 10.65 -8.99
CA THR A 34 -13.34 10.51 -8.40
C THR A 34 -13.82 9.06 -8.33
N ARG A 35 -12.98 8.08 -8.71
CA ARG A 35 -13.33 6.65 -8.66
C ARG A 35 -13.77 6.24 -7.26
N LEU A 36 -13.10 6.78 -6.23
CA LEU A 36 -13.44 6.57 -4.84
C LEU A 36 -13.93 7.91 -4.26
N GLY A 37 -15.11 7.87 -3.63
CA GLY A 37 -15.65 8.99 -2.87
C GLY A 37 -14.89 9.23 -1.57
N ASP A 38 -15.08 10.42 -0.98
CA ASP A 38 -14.55 10.82 0.32
C ASP A 38 -13.01 10.78 0.46
N THR A 39 -12.31 10.73 -0.66
CA THR A 39 -10.84 10.87 -0.70
C THR A 39 -10.44 12.35 -0.79
N VAL A 40 -9.22 12.69 -0.37
CA VAL A 40 -8.70 14.06 -0.54
C VAL A 40 -8.70 14.47 -2.00
N LEU A 41 -8.34 13.56 -2.91
CA LEU A 41 -8.32 13.84 -4.35
C LEU A 41 -9.71 14.09 -4.91
N SER A 42 -10.71 13.28 -4.53
CA SER A 42 -12.11 13.50 -4.94
C SER A 42 -12.67 14.83 -4.43
N THR A 43 -12.32 15.19 -3.19
CA THR A 43 -12.75 16.44 -2.55
C THR A 43 -12.10 17.67 -3.19
N MET A 44 -10.80 17.61 -3.49
CA MET A 44 -10.08 18.69 -4.17
C MET A 44 -10.67 18.95 -5.55
N VAL A 45 -10.95 17.86 -6.28
CA VAL A 45 -11.56 17.94 -7.60
C VAL A 45 -12.95 18.58 -7.52
N ALA A 46 -13.81 18.06 -6.65
CA ALA A 46 -15.19 18.56 -6.51
C ALA A 46 -15.26 20.06 -6.19
N ASN A 47 -14.32 20.58 -5.40
CA ASN A 47 -14.37 21.96 -4.91
C ASN A 47 -13.60 22.98 -5.76
N ARG A 48 -12.55 22.58 -6.48
CA ARG A 48 -11.57 23.53 -7.02
C ARG A 48 -11.22 23.35 -8.49
N TRP A 49 -11.50 22.19 -9.08
CA TRP A 49 -10.90 21.85 -10.37
C TRP A 49 -11.38 22.75 -11.52
N ARG A 50 -12.67 23.10 -11.59
CA ARG A 50 -13.20 23.97 -12.67
C ARG A 50 -12.75 25.43 -12.57
N SER A 51 -12.18 25.83 -11.43
CA SER A 51 -11.73 27.21 -11.19
C SER A 51 -10.22 27.36 -11.36
N GLN A 52 -9.47 26.27 -11.62
CA GLN A 52 -8.01 26.28 -11.67
C GLN A 52 -7.49 25.43 -12.84
N GLU A 53 -6.45 25.91 -13.53
CA GLU A 53 -5.78 25.11 -14.57
C GLU A 53 -4.98 23.93 -13.99
N GLU A 54 -4.54 24.05 -12.74
CA GLU A 54 -3.82 23.00 -12.01
C GLU A 54 -4.24 22.94 -10.53
N LEU A 55 -4.25 21.74 -9.97
CA LEU A 55 -4.45 21.50 -8.54
C LEU A 55 -3.10 21.33 -7.85
N PHE A 56 -2.81 22.12 -6.81
CA PHE A 56 -1.57 22.01 -6.05
C PHE A 56 -1.73 21.19 -4.76
N ILE A 57 -0.77 20.30 -4.51
CA ILE A 57 -0.63 19.49 -3.30
C ILE A 57 0.77 19.72 -2.73
N ASP A 58 0.83 20.25 -1.50
CA ASP A 58 2.08 20.46 -0.77
C ASP A 58 2.57 19.16 -0.10
N ARG A 59 2.91 18.17 -0.92
CA ARG A 59 3.42 16.85 -0.49
C ARG A 59 4.57 16.41 -1.38
N ASP A 60 5.35 15.45 -0.85
CA ASP A 60 6.40 14.79 -1.62
C ASP A 60 5.81 13.92 -2.75
N PRO A 61 6.29 14.04 -4.00
CA PRO A 61 5.71 13.35 -5.15
C PRO A 61 6.11 11.86 -5.28
N THR A 62 7.06 11.36 -4.48
CA THR A 62 7.69 10.03 -4.66
C THR A 62 6.68 8.88 -4.74
N HIS A 63 5.61 8.98 -3.94
CA HIS A 63 4.60 7.93 -3.81
C HIS A 63 3.33 8.21 -4.62
N PHE A 64 3.17 9.42 -5.15
CA PHE A 64 1.92 9.84 -5.80
C PHE A 64 1.59 9.03 -7.05
N ALA A 65 2.59 8.63 -7.83
CA ALA A 65 2.37 7.73 -8.98
C ALA A 65 1.73 6.39 -8.56
N LYS A 66 2.07 5.86 -7.37
CA LYS A 66 1.50 4.60 -6.87
C LYS A 66 0.06 4.81 -6.40
N VAL A 67 -0.23 5.98 -5.80
CA VAL A 67 -1.60 6.39 -5.46
C VAL A 67 -2.47 6.43 -6.72
N LEU A 68 -1.98 7.04 -7.81
CA LEU A 68 -2.72 7.06 -9.07
C LEU A 68 -2.92 5.66 -9.65
N ASN A 69 -1.90 4.79 -9.61
CA ASN A 69 -2.04 3.42 -10.08
C ASN A 69 -3.06 2.63 -9.26
N TYR A 70 -3.07 2.80 -7.93
CA TYR A 70 -4.12 2.22 -7.09
C TYR A 70 -5.52 2.69 -7.51
N LEU A 71 -5.71 3.98 -7.78
CA LEU A 71 -6.98 4.50 -8.29
C LEU A 71 -7.33 4.00 -9.70
N ARG A 72 -6.36 3.53 -10.49
CA ARG A 72 -6.60 2.94 -11.83
C ARG A 72 -6.88 1.45 -11.76
N ASP A 73 -6.15 0.72 -10.94
CA ASP A 73 -6.18 -0.74 -10.90
C ASP A 73 -7.15 -1.29 -9.84
N GLY A 74 -7.41 -0.53 -8.78
CA GLY A 74 -8.27 -0.91 -7.66
C GLY A 74 -7.73 -2.14 -6.94
N GLU A 75 -8.54 -3.19 -6.84
CA GLU A 75 -8.16 -4.46 -6.17
C GLU A 75 -7.00 -5.20 -6.84
N ASN A 76 -6.72 -4.90 -8.11
CA ASN A 76 -5.59 -5.49 -8.83
C ASN A 76 -4.26 -4.77 -8.59
N PHE A 77 -4.25 -3.71 -7.78
CA PHE A 77 -3.04 -2.98 -7.45
C PHE A 77 -2.06 -3.86 -6.66
N VAL A 78 -0.79 -3.86 -7.06
CA VAL A 78 0.29 -4.58 -6.38
C VAL A 78 1.18 -3.57 -5.63
N PRO A 79 1.26 -3.63 -4.29
CA PRO A 79 2.13 -2.77 -3.50
C PRO A 79 3.63 -2.97 -3.82
N PRO A 80 4.48 -1.96 -3.55
CA PRO A 80 5.93 -2.08 -3.70
C PRO A 80 6.50 -3.28 -2.93
N ALA A 81 7.45 -3.99 -3.53
CA ALA A 81 8.08 -5.14 -2.90
C ALA A 81 8.92 -4.73 -1.68
N GLU A 82 9.59 -3.58 -1.75
CA GLU A 82 10.45 -3.04 -0.71
C GLU A 82 9.65 -2.53 0.50
N ASP A 83 9.94 -3.06 1.68
CA ASP A 83 9.22 -2.75 2.92
C ASP A 83 9.21 -1.25 3.23
N TYR A 84 10.33 -0.55 3.02
CA TYR A 84 10.43 0.89 3.24
C TYR A 84 9.48 1.70 2.33
N LEU A 85 9.43 1.37 1.03
CA LEU A 85 8.54 2.05 0.08
C LEU A 85 7.09 1.71 0.36
N ARG A 86 6.81 0.47 0.75
CA ARG A 86 5.47 0.01 1.11
C ARG A 86 4.93 0.72 2.36
N GLU A 87 5.75 0.84 3.41
CA GLU A 87 5.37 1.53 4.64
C GLU A 87 5.15 3.04 4.40
N ASN A 88 6.00 3.69 3.60
CA ASN A 88 5.79 5.09 3.26
C ASN A 88 4.51 5.31 2.44
N LEU A 89 4.24 4.43 1.45
CA LEU A 89 2.99 4.47 0.70
C LEU A 89 1.77 4.25 1.61
N ARG A 90 1.87 3.31 2.56
CA ARG A 90 0.82 3.05 3.57
C ARG A 90 0.50 4.32 4.36
N ARG A 91 1.52 5.03 4.85
CA ARG A 91 1.36 6.28 5.60
C ARG A 91 0.74 7.39 4.77
N GLU A 92 1.19 7.59 3.54
CA GLU A 92 0.57 8.58 2.65
C GLU A 92 -0.90 8.26 2.40
N ALA A 93 -1.23 6.98 2.16
CA ALA A 93 -2.58 6.52 1.94
C ALA A 93 -3.48 6.76 3.16
N GLU A 94 -3.00 6.43 4.37
CA GLU A 94 -3.77 6.53 5.62
C GLU A 94 -3.86 7.96 6.16
N VAL A 95 -2.73 8.66 6.24
CA VAL A 95 -2.62 9.96 6.93
C VAL A 95 -3.04 11.12 6.03
N PHE A 96 -2.78 11.05 4.72
CA PHE A 96 -3.01 12.17 3.82
C PHE A 96 -4.14 11.91 2.82
N TYR A 97 -4.03 10.92 1.94
CA TYR A 97 -4.97 10.78 0.83
C TYR A 97 -6.35 10.20 1.20
N ASN A 98 -6.50 9.70 2.43
CA ASN A 98 -7.68 9.00 2.93
C ASN A 98 -8.06 7.79 2.05
N LEU A 99 -7.11 6.86 1.88
CA LEU A 99 -7.25 5.65 1.06
C LEU A 99 -7.06 4.39 1.93
N PRO A 100 -8.06 4.02 2.75
CA PRO A 100 -7.93 2.90 3.68
C PRO A 100 -7.72 1.54 2.98
N GLY A 101 -8.28 1.35 1.78
CA GLY A 101 -8.06 0.14 0.98
C GLY A 101 -6.59 -0.03 0.56
N LEU A 102 -5.96 1.06 0.10
CA LEU A 102 -4.53 1.08 -0.24
C LEU A 102 -3.66 0.86 1.00
N ALA A 103 -3.99 1.52 2.10
CA ALA A 103 -3.27 1.34 3.37
C ALA A 103 -3.33 -0.13 3.83
N LYS A 104 -4.51 -0.77 3.73
CA LYS A 104 -4.68 -2.19 4.05
C LYS A 104 -3.85 -3.09 3.16
N MET A 105 -3.80 -2.84 1.85
CA MET A 105 -2.94 -3.61 0.92
C MET A 105 -1.46 -3.49 1.24
N CYS A 106 -1.04 -2.36 1.80
CA CYS A 106 0.35 -2.12 2.18
C CYS A 106 0.72 -2.67 3.57
N LEU A 107 -0.23 -3.26 4.32
CA LEU A 107 0.10 -3.90 5.58
C LEU A 107 1.05 -5.10 5.35
N PRO A 108 1.97 -5.36 6.29
CA PRO A 108 2.77 -6.58 6.23
C PRO A 108 1.84 -7.79 6.28
N GLU A 109 2.20 -8.84 5.53
CA GLU A 109 1.53 -10.13 5.69
C GLU A 109 1.72 -10.61 7.12
N VAL A 110 0.61 -10.83 7.82
CA VAL A 110 0.63 -11.39 9.17
C VAL A 110 0.59 -12.91 9.02
N PHE A 111 1.71 -13.55 9.32
CA PHE A 111 1.77 -15.00 9.42
C PHE A 111 1.13 -15.47 10.73
N HIS A 112 0.27 -16.47 10.62
CA HIS A 112 -0.33 -17.16 11.75
C HIS A 112 0.47 -18.43 12.07
N VAL A 113 0.33 -18.90 13.31
CA VAL A 113 0.91 -20.17 13.73
C VAL A 113 0.33 -21.29 12.87
N GLY A 114 1.20 -22.11 12.27
CA GLY A 114 0.80 -23.16 11.33
C GLY A 114 0.83 -22.75 9.86
N ASP A 115 1.06 -21.48 9.53
CA ASP A 115 1.28 -21.07 8.13
C ASP A 115 2.56 -21.72 7.59
N LYS A 116 2.48 -22.24 6.36
CA LYS A 116 3.61 -22.80 5.62
C LYS A 116 4.22 -21.73 4.74
N VAL A 117 5.47 -21.39 5.01
CA VAL A 117 6.22 -20.37 4.25
C VAL A 117 7.37 -21.00 3.47
N GLN A 118 7.66 -20.44 2.29
CA GLN A 118 8.78 -20.85 1.45
C GLN A 118 9.88 -19.80 1.49
N TRP A 119 11.13 -20.21 1.74
CA TRP A 119 12.26 -19.29 1.61
C TRP A 119 12.51 -18.93 0.15
N LYS A 120 12.94 -17.68 -0.07
CA LYS A 120 13.69 -17.36 -1.28
C LYS A 120 15.01 -18.11 -1.23
N GLU A 121 15.33 -18.83 -2.30
CA GLU A 121 16.52 -19.70 -2.38
C GLU A 121 17.81 -18.93 -2.05
N SER A 122 17.90 -17.68 -2.51
CA SER A 122 19.03 -16.77 -2.23
C SER A 122 19.17 -16.34 -0.76
N ALA A 123 18.11 -16.44 0.04
CA ALA A 123 18.14 -16.09 1.46
C ALA A 123 18.57 -17.28 2.34
N ILE A 124 18.50 -18.51 1.83
CA ILE A 124 18.83 -19.73 2.58
C ILE A 124 20.28 -19.68 3.04
N ASP A 125 21.22 -19.36 2.14
CA ASP A 125 22.66 -19.30 2.46
C ASP A 125 23.01 -18.22 3.50
N SER A 126 22.23 -17.13 3.54
CA SER A 126 22.44 -16.03 4.48
C SER A 126 21.89 -16.32 5.87
N TYR A 127 20.74 -17.00 5.97
CA TYR A 127 20.11 -17.29 7.26
C TYR A 127 20.59 -18.60 7.88
N TRP A 128 20.92 -19.63 7.09
CA TRP A 128 21.23 -20.95 7.65
C TRP A 128 22.51 -20.96 8.51
N MET A 129 23.53 -20.17 8.15
CA MET A 129 24.81 -20.15 8.87
C MET A 129 24.70 -19.56 10.28
N SER A 130 23.67 -18.76 10.56
CA SER A 130 23.49 -18.11 11.87
C SER A 130 22.77 -18.98 12.91
N PHE A 131 22.03 -20.03 12.49
CA PHE A 131 21.16 -20.81 13.39
C PHE A 131 21.59 -22.26 13.61
N VAL A 132 22.47 -22.82 12.77
CA VAL A 132 22.94 -24.20 12.92
C VAL A 132 24.25 -24.24 13.72
N ARG A 133 24.16 -24.02 15.05
CA ARG A 133 25.24 -24.41 15.99
C ARG A 133 24.83 -25.45 17.03
N SER A 134 23.54 -25.74 17.21
CA SER A 134 23.11 -26.86 18.06
C SER A 134 21.68 -27.29 17.74
N ILE A 135 21.51 -28.49 17.18
CA ILE A 135 20.27 -29.25 17.36
C ILE A 135 20.42 -29.97 18.69
N ARG A 136 20.10 -29.31 19.80
CA ARG A 136 19.64 -29.98 21.02
C ARG A 136 18.70 -29.04 21.78
N THR A 137 17.46 -29.53 21.91
CA THR A 137 16.41 -29.10 22.82
C THR A 137 16.17 -27.59 22.87
N CYS A 138 15.13 -27.20 22.12
CA CYS A 138 14.45 -25.93 22.22
C CYS A 138 14.15 -25.59 23.68
N SER A 139 14.93 -24.67 24.22
CA SER A 139 14.55 -23.81 25.33
C SER A 139 15.52 -22.65 25.28
N ILE A 140 14.98 -21.46 24.97
CA ILE A 140 15.65 -20.15 25.03
C ILE A 140 16.40 -19.74 23.73
N LEU A 141 15.66 -19.27 22.72
CA LEU A 141 16.13 -18.19 21.84
C LEU A 141 14.97 -17.22 21.56
N PRO A 142 14.98 -15.98 22.09
CA PRO A 142 13.85 -15.05 22.00
C PRO A 142 13.64 -14.37 20.65
N SER A 143 14.40 -14.68 19.60
CA SER A 143 14.41 -13.84 18.39
C SER A 143 14.21 -14.54 17.04
N LEU A 144 13.93 -15.85 16.95
CA LEU A 144 13.46 -16.46 15.70
C LEU A 144 12.36 -17.51 15.91
N ARG A 145 11.29 -17.45 15.10
CA ARG A 145 10.00 -18.16 15.29
C ARG A 145 9.67 -19.25 14.25
N PHE A 146 10.69 -19.86 13.63
CA PHE A 146 10.47 -20.90 12.61
C PHE A 146 11.35 -22.13 12.87
N ALA A 147 10.80 -23.33 12.69
CA ALA A 147 11.53 -24.60 12.82
C ALA A 147 11.55 -25.35 11.47
N GLY A 148 12.71 -25.87 11.08
CA GLY A 148 12.91 -26.63 9.84
C GLY A 148 13.43 -28.03 10.07
N TYR A 149 12.94 -28.99 9.28
CA TYR A 149 13.39 -30.39 9.32
C TYR A 149 14.28 -30.74 8.13
N ARG A 150 15.28 -31.59 8.38
CA ARG A 150 16.41 -31.89 7.48
C ARG A 150 16.02 -32.58 6.17
N GLU A 151 14.82 -33.14 6.07
CA GLU A 151 14.41 -33.90 4.88
C GLU A 151 13.71 -33.06 3.80
N THR A 152 13.20 -31.86 4.11
CA THR A 152 12.49 -31.00 3.14
C THR A 152 12.80 -29.52 3.35
N THR A 153 14.02 -29.09 3.00
CA THR A 153 14.57 -27.73 3.22
C THR A 153 13.88 -26.57 2.48
N LYS A 154 12.72 -26.79 1.84
CA LYS A 154 11.99 -25.73 1.10
C LYS A 154 10.86 -25.08 1.89
N TRP A 155 10.30 -25.75 2.89
CA TRP A 155 9.10 -25.30 3.59
C TRP A 155 9.32 -25.32 5.11
N LEU A 156 8.91 -24.25 5.81
CA LEU A 156 8.92 -24.16 7.27
C LEU A 156 7.50 -23.91 7.79
N GLU A 157 7.23 -24.39 9.00
CA GLU A 157 6.01 -24.04 9.76
C GLU A 157 6.34 -22.94 10.78
N CYS A 158 5.48 -21.92 10.86
CA CYS A 158 5.58 -20.89 11.88
C CYS A 158 5.09 -21.43 13.23
N PHE A 159 5.95 -21.36 14.25
CA PHE A 159 5.59 -21.67 15.64
C PHE A 159 5.49 -20.37 16.43
N GLY A 160 4.28 -20.01 16.87
CA GLY A 160 4.09 -18.88 17.77
C GLY A 160 4.58 -19.23 19.17
N CYS A 161 5.21 -18.28 19.87
CA CYS A 161 5.32 -18.37 21.32
C CYS A 161 3.88 -18.36 21.87
N GLY A 162 3.47 -19.44 22.53
CA GLY A 162 2.30 -19.40 23.38
C GLY A 162 2.49 -18.28 24.39
N ASN A 163 1.49 -17.42 24.55
CA ASN A 163 1.42 -16.53 25.70
C ASN A 163 1.30 -17.42 26.94
N GLU A 164 2.36 -17.48 27.73
CA GLU A 164 2.26 -17.72 29.18
C GLU A 164 2.37 -16.36 29.89
#